data_AF-A0A9P6XPV0-F1
#
_entry.id   AF-A0A9P6XPV0-F1
#
_cell.length_a   1.000
_cell.length_b   1.000
_cell.length_c   1.000
_cell.angle_alpha   90.00
_cell.angle_beta   90.00
_cell.angle_gamma   90.00
#
_symmetry.space_group_name_H-M   'P 1'
#
loop_
_entity.id
_entity.type
_entity.pdbx_description
1 polymer ?
#
loop_
_entity_poly.entity_id
_entity_poly.type
_entity_poly.pdbx_seq_one_letter_code
_entity_poly.pdbx_strand_id
1 'polypeptide(L)'
;MAIAAHIASGMADTGVGVETAACRFGLDFIPLVSERYFFAIRKSSLETPAMQDLLSIMRSPDYVGYVGQLVGYDARDTGRLQTLEEAFA
;
A
#
# COMPACT_ATOMS: atom_id res chain seq x y z
N MET A 1 -11.17 -8.32 -5.37
CA MET A 1 -12.36 -8.82 -4.64
C MET A 1 -12.88 -10.15 -5.17
N ALA A 2 -12.79 -10.46 -6.47
CA ALA A 2 -13.33 -11.71 -7.02
C ALA A 2 -12.80 -12.98 -6.33
N ILE A 3 -11.49 -13.06 -6.04
CA ILE A 3 -10.87 -14.24 -5.41
C ILE A 3 -11.40 -14.50 -4.00
N ALA A 4 -11.40 -13.48 -3.13
CA ALA A 4 -11.91 -13.60 -1.75
C ALA A 4 -13.39 -13.99 -1.71
N ALA A 5 -14.23 -13.42 -2.58
CA ALA A 5 -15.64 -13.81 -2.69
C ALA A 5 -15.80 -15.27 -3.12
N HIS A 6 -14.98 -15.74 -4.08
CA HIS A 6 -15.02 -17.12 -4.56
C HIS A 6 -14.69 -18.13 -3.47
N ILE A 7 -13.65 -17.85 -2.67
CA ILE A 7 -13.26 -18.68 -1.52
C ILE A 7 -14.35 -18.64 -0.45
N ALA A 8 -14.85 -17.46 -0.09
CA ALA A 8 -15.92 -17.30 0.90
C ALA A 8 -17.22 -18.03 0.51
N SER A 9 -17.47 -18.20 -0.80
CA SER A 9 -18.60 -18.99 -1.32
C SER A 9 -18.35 -20.50 -1.39
N GLY A 10 -17.17 -20.99 -0.98
CA GLY A 10 -16.79 -22.40 -1.05
C GLY A 10 -16.49 -22.90 -2.46
N MET A 11 -16.28 -22.00 -3.43
CA MET A 11 -15.96 -22.37 -4.82
C MET A 11 -14.46 -22.62 -5.04
N ALA A 12 -13.62 -22.27 -4.06
CA ALA A 12 -12.19 -22.56 -4.04
C ALA A 12 -11.72 -22.68 -2.58
N ASP A 13 -10.67 -23.47 -2.33
CA ASP A 13 -10.10 -23.63 -0.98
C ASP A 13 -9.17 -22.48 -0.60
N THR A 14 -8.37 -21.99 -1.55
CA THR A 14 -7.35 -20.95 -1.34
C THR A 14 -7.14 -20.09 -2.59
N GLY A 15 -6.47 -18.94 -2.45
CA GLY A 15 -6.11 -18.08 -3.57
C GLY A 15 -5.19 -16.94 -3.16
N VAL A 16 -4.50 -16.34 -4.13
CA VAL A 16 -3.60 -15.19 -3.90
C VAL A 16 -4.41 -13.90 -3.92
N GLY A 17 -4.23 -13.05 -2.91
CA GLY A 17 -4.92 -11.78 -2.81
C GLY A 17 -4.30 -10.86 -1.77
N VAL A 18 -4.89 -9.67 -1.62
CA VAL A 18 -4.49 -8.69 -0.62
C VAL A 18 -5.20 -8.94 0.71
N GLU A 19 -4.51 -8.70 1.83
CA GLU A 19 -5.02 -8.93 3.19
C GLU A 19 -6.34 -8.20 3.45
N THR A 20 -6.48 -6.96 2.97
CA THR A 20 -7.71 -6.18 3.11
C THR A 20 -8.92 -6.89 2.51
N ALA A 21 -8.74 -7.66 1.42
CA ALA A 21 -9.81 -8.43 0.81
C ALA A 21 -10.21 -9.63 1.69
N ALA A 22 -9.21 -10.39 2.17
CA ALA A 22 -9.45 -11.53 3.06
C ALA A 22 -10.19 -11.09 4.33
N CYS A 23 -9.71 -10.03 4.98
CA CYS A 23 -10.32 -9.44 6.18
C CYS A 23 -11.80 -9.05 5.96
N ARG A 24 -12.13 -8.40 4.83
CA ARG A 24 -13.51 -8.02 4.51
C ARG A 24 -14.46 -9.20 4.32
N PHE A 25 -13.95 -10.35 3.88
CA PHE A 25 -14.73 -11.58 3.70
C PHE A 25 -14.63 -12.54 4.89
N GLY A 26 -13.98 -12.13 5.99
CA GLY A 26 -13.79 -12.97 7.18
C GLY A 26 -12.94 -14.22 6.92
N LEU A 27 -12.06 -14.16 5.92
CA LEU A 27 -11.15 -15.25 5.57
C LEU A 27 -9.82 -15.09 6.32
N ASP A 28 -9.21 -16.22 6.67
CA ASP A 28 -7.83 -16.25 7.14
C ASP A 28 -6.87 -15.75 6.05
N PHE A 29 -5.80 -15.08 6.48
CA PHE A 29 -4.76 -14.57 5.60
C PHE A 29 -3.38 -15.07 6.02
N ILE A 30 -2.65 -15.64 5.08
CA ILE A 30 -1.27 -16.09 5.27
C ILE A 30 -0.37 -15.12 4.49
N PRO A 31 0.45 -14.29 5.16
CA PRO A 31 1.36 -13.38 4.47
C PRO A 31 2.40 -14.13 3.65
N LEU A 32 2.46 -13.86 2.34
CA LEU A 32 3.46 -14.45 1.43
C LEU A 32 4.51 -13.44 0.99
N VAL A 33 4.07 -12.25 0.56
CA VAL A 33 4.92 -11.20 0.02
C VAL A 33 4.35 -9.84 0.44
N SER A 34 5.22 -8.87 0.68
CA SER A 34 4.85 -7.46 0.83
C SER A 34 5.11 -6.71 -0.47
N GLU A 35 4.11 -6.00 -0.97
CA GLU A 35 4.23 -5.15 -2.16
C GLU A 35 4.51 -3.70 -1.75
N ARG A 36 5.48 -3.05 -2.40
CA ARG A 36 5.79 -1.64 -2.20
C ARG A 36 5.14 -0.79 -3.29
N TYR A 37 4.39 0.23 -2.89
CA TYR A 37 3.77 1.21 -3.80
C TYR A 37 4.61 2.48 -3.86
N PHE A 38 4.80 3.01 -5.07
CA PHE A 38 5.59 4.22 -5.31
C PHE A 38 4.78 5.25 -6.09
N PHE A 39 4.98 6.54 -5.77
CA PHE A 39 4.59 7.64 -6.64
C PHE A 39 5.77 8.01 -7.53
N ALA A 40 5.66 7.72 -8.83
CA ALA A 40 6.68 8.09 -9.81
C ALA A 40 6.50 9.55 -10.25
N ILE A 41 7.55 10.35 -10.09
CA ILE A 41 7.57 11.76 -10.51
C ILE A 41 8.84 12.06 -11.30
N ARG A 42 8.80 13.10 -12.14
CA ARG A 42 10.02 13.65 -12.73
C ARG A 42 10.77 14.43 -11.65
N LYS A 43 12.11 14.33 -11.63
CA LYS A 43 12.96 15.09 -10.70
C LYS A 43 12.70 16.61 -10.78
N SER A 44 12.46 17.13 -11.98
CA SER A 44 12.13 18.55 -12.19
C SER A 44 10.82 18.99 -11.55
N SER A 45 9.91 18.06 -11.25
CA SER A 45 8.62 18.34 -10.60
C SER A 45 8.70 18.33 -9.08
N LEU A 46 9.81 17.85 -8.50
CA LEU A 46 9.96 17.70 -7.06
C LEU A 46 9.87 19.05 -6.33
N GLU A 47 10.48 20.09 -6.88
CA GLU A 47 10.54 21.43 -6.28
C GLU A 47 9.28 22.27 -6.56
N THR A 48 8.26 21.71 -7.22
CA THR A 48 7.01 22.45 -7.45
C THR A 48 6.23 22.59 -6.14
N PRO A 49 5.55 23.73 -5.89
CA PRO A 49 4.78 23.92 -4.65
C PRO A 49 3.78 22.78 -4.39
N ALA A 50 3.05 22.35 -5.42
CA ALA A 50 2.08 21.26 -5.29
C ALA A 50 2.72 19.92 -4.87
N MET A 51 3.95 19.63 -5.32
CA MET A 51 4.65 18.42 -4.92
C MET A 51 5.19 18.50 -3.49
N GLN A 52 5.66 19.68 -3.08
CA GLN A 52 6.08 19.92 -1.69
C GLN A 52 4.89 19.81 -0.73
N ASP A 53 3.72 20.32 -1.11
CA ASP A 53 2.48 20.19 -0.33
C ASP A 53 2.06 18.72 -0.18
N LEU A 54 2.05 17.96 -1.29
CA LEU A 54 1.75 16.53 -1.26
C LEU A 54 2.75 15.77 -0.36
N LEU A 55 4.04 16.03 -0.51
CA LEU A 55 5.09 15.39 0.28
C LEU A 55 4.95 15.71 1.78
N SER A 56 4.59 16.94 2.11
CA SER A 56 4.29 17.38 3.48
C SER A 56 3.10 16.61 4.06
N ILE A 57 2.01 16.47 3.31
CA ILE A 57 0.84 15.68 3.72
C ILE A 57 1.22 14.22 3.94
N MET A 58 1.92 13.60 2.99
CA MET A 58 2.34 12.20 3.09
C MET A 58 3.22 11.91 4.31
N ARG A 59 4.04 12.89 4.72
CA ARG A 59 4.92 12.78 5.90
C ARG A 59 4.26 13.20 7.20
N SER A 60 3.04 13.74 7.15
CA SER A 60 2.35 14.21 8.34
C SER A 60 2.02 13.02 9.27
N PRO A 61 2.14 13.20 10.61
CA PRO A 61 1.78 12.15 11.56
C PRO A 61 0.33 11.66 11.39
N ASP A 62 -0.58 12.56 11.06
CA ASP A 62 -2.00 12.25 10.84
C ASP A 62 -2.18 11.29 9.66
N TYR A 63 -1.49 11.56 8.54
CA TYR A 63 -1.58 10.70 7.36
C TYR A 63 -0.88 9.35 7.57
N VAL A 64 0.31 9.36 8.17
CA VAL A 64 1.04 8.12 8.51
C VAL A 64 0.22 7.27 9.47
N GLY A 65 -0.40 7.88 10.48
CA GLY A 65 -1.30 7.23 11.41
C GLY A 65 -2.54 6.66 10.73
N TYR A 66 -3.15 7.42 9.81
CA TYR A 66 -4.30 6.96 9.02
C TYR A 66 -3.94 5.74 8.17
N VAL A 67 -2.83 5.76 7.42
CA VAL A 67 -2.38 4.62 6.61
C VAL A 67 -2.09 3.41 7.48
N GLY A 68 -1.47 3.61 8.65
CA GLY A 68 -1.19 2.54 9.61
C GLY A 68 -2.43 1.86 10.22
N GLN A 69 -3.61 2.46 10.10
CA GLN A 69 -4.88 1.85 10.51
C GLN A 69 -5.51 0.97 9.42
N LEU A 70 -5.01 1.05 8.17
CA LEU A 70 -5.55 0.26 7.07
C LEU A 70 -4.99 -1.16 7.12
N VAL A 71 -5.88 -2.15 7.28
CA VAL A 71 -5.52 -3.57 7.28
C VAL A 71 -4.78 -3.93 5.98
N GLY A 72 -3.61 -4.54 6.10
CA GLY A 72 -2.75 -4.91 4.97
C GLY A 72 -1.84 -3.80 4.45
N TYR A 73 -1.83 -2.62 5.07
CA TYR A 73 -0.92 -1.54 4.71
C TYR A 73 0.15 -1.31 5.78
N ASP A 74 1.30 -0.84 5.31
CA ASP A 74 2.43 -0.47 6.13
C ASP A 74 2.87 0.95 5.76
N ALA A 75 2.81 1.85 6.75
CA ALA A 75 3.07 3.27 6.54
C ALA A 75 4.56 3.66 6.67
N ARG A 76 5.46 2.73 6.99
CA ARG A 76 6.86 3.03 7.39
C ARG A 76 7.63 3.93 6.41
N ASP A 77 7.46 3.71 5.11
CA ASP A 77 8.19 4.43 4.05
C ASP A 77 7.35 5.54 3.39
N THR A 78 6.20 5.91 3.97
CA THR A 78 5.30 6.91 3.38
C THR A 78 6.00 8.25 3.22
N GLY A 79 6.01 8.79 2.00
CA GLY A 79 6.68 10.06 1.69
C GLY A 79 8.21 9.97 1.66
N ARG A 80 8.80 8.77 1.69
CA ARG A 80 10.23 8.57 1.47
C ARG A 80 10.56 8.85 0.00
N LEU A 81 11.51 9.75 -0.23
CA LEU A 81 12.03 10.01 -1.58
C LEU A 81 13.14 9.01 -1.87
N GLN A 82 13.07 8.40 -3.05
CA GLN A 82 14.08 7.47 -3.52
C GLN A 82 14.29 7.66 -5.02
N THR A 83 15.50 7.43 -5.47
CA THR A 83 15.79 7.19 -6.88
C THR A 83 15.26 5.84 -7.31
N LEU A 84 15.17 5.61 -8.63
CA LEU A 84 14.75 4.32 -9.17
C LEU A 84 15.70 3.19 -8.73
N GLU A 85 17.00 3.47 -8.67
CA GLU A 85 18.01 2.50 -8.24
C GLU A 85 17.83 2.12 -6.77
N GLU A 86 17.69 3.09 -5.87
CA GLU A 86 17.43 2.83 -4.43
C GLU A 86 16.08 2.14 -4.16
N ALA A 87 15.11 2.27 -5.06
CA ALA A 87 13.80 1.65 -4.91
C ALA A 87 13.84 0.13 -5.18
N PHE A 88 14.71 -0.31 -6.09
CA PHE A 88 14.80 -1.68 -6.58
C PHE A 88 16.13 -2.40 -6.27
N ALA A 89 17.06 -1.72 -5.59
CA ALA A 89 18.21 -2.33 -4.94
C ALA A 89 17.78 -3.18 -3.73
#